data_AF-A0A1I1ZXJ5-F1
#
_entry.id   AF-A0A1I1ZXJ5-F1
#
_cell.length_a   1.000
_cell.length_b   1.000
_cell.length_c   1.000
_cell.angle_alpha   90.00
_cell.angle_beta   90.00
_cell.angle_gamma   90.00
#
_symmetry.space_group_name_H-M   'P 1'
#
loop_
_entity.id
_entity.type
_entity.pdbx_description
1 polymer ?
#
loop_
_entity_poly.entity_id
_entity_poly.type
_entity_poly.pdbx_seq_one_letter_code
_entity_poly.pdbx_strand_id
1 'polypeptide(L)' 'MSGLVLVSMIAIIFLTYNLTRVLKNKEAPKSNRRIAWSLYGFSVIALVIVNILFS' A
#
# COMPACT_ATOMS: atom_id res chain seq x y z
N MET A 1 0.02 21.73 -3.38
CA MET A 1 -0.15 20.37 -2.81
C MET A 1 0.44 20.37 -1.42
N SER A 2 -0.31 19.95 -0.40
CA SER A 2 0.25 19.80 0.95
C SER A 2 1.35 18.73 0.94
N GLY A 3 2.39 18.90 1.75
CA GLY A 3 3.47 17.90 1.85
C GLY A 3 2.96 16.49 2.17
N LEU A 4 1.85 16.39 2.88
CA LEU A 4 1.16 15.14 3.21
C LEU A 4 0.66 14.38 1.97
N VAL A 5 0.10 15.08 0.98
CA VAL A 5 -0.35 14.45 -0.28
C VAL A 5 0.85 13.86 -1.02
N LEU A 6 1.99 14.57 -1.02
CA LEU A 6 3.21 14.15 -1.70
C LEU A 6 3.84 12.91 -1.03
N VAL A 7 3.91 12.91 0.31
CA VAL A 7 4.34 11.73 1.10
C VAL A 7 3.41 10.54 0.85
N SER A 8 2.11 10.76 0.79
CA SER A 8 1.12 9.71 0.56
C SER A 8 1.23 9.09 -0.83
N MET A 9 1.51 9.90 -1.85
CA MET A 9 1.80 9.41 -3.20
C MET A 9 3.03 8.50 -3.23
N ILE A 10 4.13 8.92 -2.58
CA ILE A 10 5.36 8.10 -2.51
C ILE A 10 5.08 6.78 -1.76
N ALA A 11 4.34 6.85 -0.66
CA ALA A 11 3.96 5.67 0.13
C ALA A 11 3.11 4.68 -0.70
N ILE A 12 2.13 5.16 -1.47
CA ILE A 12 1.31 4.32 -2.36
C ILE A 12 2.18 3.63 -3.41
N ILE A 13 3.10 4.35 -4.05
CA ILE A 13 4.02 3.78 -5.06
C ILE A 13 4.87 2.67 -4.42
N PHE A 14 5.45 2.93 -3.24
CA PHE A 14 6.27 1.96 -2.52
C PHE A 14 5.50 0.71 -2.09
N LEU A 15 4.28 0.88 -1.57
CA LEU A 15 3.40 -0.22 -1.19
C LEU A 15 2.99 -1.06 -2.42
N THR A 16 2.69 -0.40 -3.53
CA THR A 16 2.32 -1.05 -4.80
C THR A 16 3.47 -1.87 -5.35
N TYR A 17 4.70 -1.34 -5.29
CA TYR A 17 5.90 -2.06 -5.69
C TYR A 17 6.12 -3.33 -4.86
N ASN A 18 5.99 -3.24 -3.53
CA ASN A 18 6.12 -4.39 -2.64
C ASN A 18 5.04 -5.44 -2.87
N LEU A 19 3.77 -5.03 -3.03
CA LEU A 19 2.69 -5.94 -3.36
C LEU A 19 2.97 -6.67 -4.68
N THR A 20 3.36 -5.92 -5.72
CA THR A 20 3.68 -6.49 -7.03
C THR A 20 4.84 -7.49 -6.94
N ARG A 21 5.85 -7.20 -6.13
CA ARG A 21 6.98 -8.11 -5.89
C ARG A 21 6.53 -9.42 -5.24
N VAL A 22 5.66 -9.36 -4.23
CA VAL A 22 5.11 -10.56 -3.56
C VAL A 22 4.21 -11.37 -4.49
N LEU A 23 3.41 -10.70 -5.32
CA LEU A 23 2.52 -11.37 -6.28
C LEU A 23 3.28 -12.03 -7.42
N LYS A 24 4.37 -11.43 -7.88
CA LYS A 24 5.27 -12.01 -8.89
C LYS A 24 6.10 -13.16 -8.35
N ASN A 25 6.28 -13.26 -7.03
CA ASN A 25 6.98 -14.39 -6.43
C ASN A 25 6.12 -15.67 -6.54
N LYS A 26 6.51 -16.56 -7.47
CA LYS A 26 5.83 -17.83 -7.72
C LYS A 26 6.01 -18.84 -6.59
N GLU A 27 7.04 -18.68 -5.77
CA GLU A 27 7.36 -19.53 -4.61
C GLU A 27 6.59 -19.12 -3.35
N ALA A 28 6.01 -17.92 -3.32
CA ALA A 28 5.24 -17.45 -2.18
C ALA A 28 3.93 -18.26 -2.02
N PRO A 29 3.63 -18.81 -0.83
CA PRO A 29 2.38 -19.50 -0.55
C PRO A 29 1.17 -18.62 -0.88
N LYS A 30 0.08 -19.23 -1.37
CA LYS A 30 -1.18 -18.50 -1.67
C LYS A 30 -1.71 -17.71 -0.45
N SER A 31 -1.45 -18.20 0.77
CA SER A 31 -1.78 -17.50 2.02
C SER A 31 -1.04 -16.16 2.14
N ASN A 32 0.28 -16.15 1.91
CA ASN A 32 1.11 -14.94 2.01
C ASN A 32 0.68 -13.89 0.97
N ARG A 33 0.23 -14.32 -0.21
CA ARG A 33 -0.33 -13.40 -1.22
C ARG A 33 -1.62 -12.74 -0.75
N ARG A 34 -2.52 -13.49 -0.08
CA ARG A 34 -3.75 -12.91 0.51
C ARG A 34 -3.41 -11.92 1.61
N ILE A 35 -2.49 -12.27 2.50
CA ILE A 35 -2.05 -11.40 3.60
C ILE A 35 -1.43 -10.11 3.03
N ALA A 36 -0.57 -10.21 2.02
CA ALA A 36 0.02 -9.04 1.35
C ALA A 36 -1.04 -8.13 0.71
N TRP A 37 -2.08 -8.72 0.10
CA TRP A 37 -3.22 -7.96 -0.42
C TRP A 37 -4.01 -7.26 0.68
N SER A 38 -4.31 -7.94 1.78
CA SER A 38 -5.01 -7.33 2.92
C SER A 38 -4.20 -6.19 3.55
N LEU A 39 -2.89 -6.39 3.73
CA LEU A 39 -1.99 -5.36 4.23
C LEU A 39 -1.94 -4.15 3.30
N TYR A 40 -1.81 -4.38 1.99
CA TYR A 40 -1.84 -3.30 0.99
C TYR A 40 -3.16 -2.51 1.06
N GLY A 41 -4.30 -3.20 1.08
CA GLY A 41 -5.61 -2.55 1.20
C GLY A 41 -5.72 -1.71 2.48
N PHE A 42 -5.28 -2.26 3.62
CA PHE A 42 -5.30 -1.54 4.90
C PHE A 42 -4.40 -0.30 4.88
N SER A 43 -3.20 -0.40 4.30
CA SER A 43 -2.29 0.74 4.17
C SER A 43 -2.85 1.85 3.26
N VAL A 44 -3.53 1.50 2.16
CA VAL A 44 -4.18 2.50 1.28
C VAL A 44 -5.33 3.19 2.02
N ILE A 45 -6.18 2.44 2.73
CA ILE A 45 -7.28 3.02 3.52
C ILE A 45 -6.74 3.98 4.59
N ALA A 46 -5.69 3.58 5.31
CA ALA A 46 -5.06 4.43 6.32
C ALA A 46 -4.53 5.74 5.70
N LEU A 47 -3.88 5.67 4.53
CA LEU A 47 -3.39 6.86 3.84
C LEU A 47 -4.54 7.78 3.38
N VAL A 48 -5.64 7.21 2.89
CA VAL A 48 -6.84 7.99 2.52
C VAL A 48 -7.40 8.72 3.75
N ILE A 49 -7.56 8.03 4.88
CA ILE A 49 -8.05 8.64 6.13
C ILE A 49 -7.14 9.78 6.58
N VAL A 50 -5.82 9.58 6.57
CA VAL A 50 -4.86 10.64 6.91
C VAL A 50 -5.00 11.84 5.97
N ASN A 51 -5.17 11.63 4.67
CA ASN A 51 -5.37 12.77 3.76
C ASN A 51 -6.71 13.47 3.99
N ILE A 52 -7.77 12.76 4.37
CA ILE A 52 -9.08 13.40 4.66
C ILE A 52 -9.02 14.20 5.97
N LEU A 53 -8.37 13.67 7.01
CA LEU A 53 -8.31 14.32 8.33
C LEU A 53 -7.40 15.55 8.36
N PHE A 54 -6.40 15.61 7.47
CA PHE A 54 -5.35 16.63 7.47
C PHE A 54 -5.30 17.44 6.16
N SER A 55 -6.32 17.35 5.30
CA SER A 55 -6.52 18.22 4.13
C SER A 55 -7.46 19.37 4.46
#